data_AF-T1BD32-F1
#
_entry.id   AF-T1BD32-F1
#
_cell.length_a   1.000
_cell.length_b   1.000
_cell.length_c   1.000
_cell.angle_alpha   90.00
_cell.angle_beta   90.00
_cell.angle_gamma   90.00
#
_symmetry.space_group_name_H-M   'P 1'
#
loop_
_entity.id
_entity.type
_entity.pdbx_description
1 polymer ?
#
loop_
_entity_poly.entity_id
_entity_poly.type
_entity_poly.pdbx_seq_one_letter_code
_entity_poly.pdbx_strand_id
1 'polypeptide(L)' 'KNARKYSELSYEEAIKRSIVSSVGAGPSVFMDLTSLVIAKRSGIRIYVIRGDEIDEYKKICSTGKTGGTIIG' A
#
# COMPACT_ATOMS: atom_id res chain seq x y z
N LYS A 1 7.75 12.99 -13.34
CA LYS A 1 9.00 13.59 -12.80
C LYS A 1 8.86 14.17 -11.37
N ASN A 2 7.89 13.74 -10.54
CA ASN A 2 7.88 13.94 -9.08
C ASN A 2 6.99 12.85 -8.45
N ALA A 3 7.53 11.65 -8.24
CA ALA A 3 6.80 10.62 -7.52
C ALA A 3 6.78 10.96 -6.02
N ARG A 4 5.59 10.98 -5.42
CA ARG A 4 5.41 11.17 -3.97
C ARG A 4 4.64 9.98 -3.42
N LYS A 5 5.00 9.54 -2.21
CA LYS A 5 4.22 8.54 -1.48
C LYS A 5 2.85 9.12 -1.10
N TYR A 6 1.86 8.26 -1.04
CA TYR A 6 0.57 8.56 -0.39
C TYR A 6 0.67 8.08 1.05
N SER A 7 0.25 8.89 2.02
CA SER A 7 0.20 8.44 3.42
C SER A 7 -0.94 7.44 3.64
N GLU A 8 -2.07 7.67 2.95
CA GLU A 8 -3.29 6.87 3.05
C GLU A 8 -3.89 6.69 1.64
N LEU A 9 -4.50 5.54 1.41
CA LEU A 9 -5.24 5.20 0.21
C LEU A 9 -6.49 4.41 0.60
N SER A 10 -7.63 4.74 -0.01
CA SER A 10 -8.77 3.84 0.03
C SER A 10 -8.50 2.59 -0.82
N TYR A 11 -9.21 1.51 -0.54
CA TYR A 11 -9.18 0.31 -1.37
C TYR A 11 -9.50 0.58 -2.84
N GLU A 12 -10.42 1.49 -3.14
CA GLU A 12 -10.80 1.80 -4.52
C GLU A 12 -9.68 2.53 -5.27
N GLU A 13 -8.99 3.45 -4.60
CA GLU A 13 -7.82 4.13 -5.15
C GLU A 13 -6.67 3.16 -5.37
N ALA A 14 -6.42 2.25 -4.42
CA ALA A 14 -5.41 1.21 -4.53
C ALA A 14 -5.67 0.27 -5.72
N ILE A 15 -6.92 -0.18 -5.90
CA ILE A 15 -7.33 -1.01 -7.03
C ILE A 15 -7.17 -0.26 -8.35
N LYS A 16 -7.70 0.97 -8.44
CA LYS A 16 -7.60 1.80 -9.64
C LYS A 16 -6.14 2.02 -10.05
N ARG A 17 -5.25 2.27 -9.09
CA ARG A 17 -3.81 2.46 -9.35
C ARG A 17 -3.11 1.17 -9.77
N SER A 18 -3.49 0.04 -9.20
CA SER A 18 -2.95 -1.28 -9.59
C SER A 18 -3.29 -1.63 -11.04
N ILE A 19 -4.43 -1.14 -11.55
CA ILE A 19 -4.86 -1.33 -12.95
C ILE A 19 -4.22 -0.30 -13.89
N VAL A 20 -4.10 0.97 -13.46
CA VAL A 20 -3.71 2.11 -14.32
C VAL A 20 -2.18 2.31 -14.41
N SER A 21 -1.38 1.77 -13.49
CA SER A 21 0.06 2.05 -13.39
C SER A 21 0.96 1.40 -14.46
N SER A 22 0.41 0.70 -15.44
CA SER A 22 1.16 0.13 -16.57
C SER A 22 1.71 1.17 -17.57
N VAL A 23 1.31 2.45 -17.46
CA VAL A 23 1.65 3.50 -18.42
C VAL A 23 2.60 4.54 -17.79
N GLY A 24 3.90 4.24 -17.72
CA GLY A 24 4.95 5.27 -17.69
C GLY A 24 5.91 5.35 -16.50
N ALA A 25 5.65 4.71 -15.36
CA ALA A 25 6.56 4.75 -14.19
C ALA A 25 7.20 3.39 -13.82
N GLY A 26 7.00 2.38 -14.67
CA GLY A 26 7.15 0.98 -14.28
C GLY A 26 5.95 0.53 -13.45
N PRO A 27 5.66 -0.79 -13.39
CA PRO A 27 4.55 -1.31 -12.61
C PRO A 27 4.75 -0.94 -11.13
N SER A 28 3.91 -0.05 -10.60
CA SER A 28 3.86 0.25 -9.16
C SER A 28 3.06 -0.84 -8.44
N VAL A 29 3.39 -2.10 -8.74
CA VAL A 29 2.74 -3.30 -8.21
C VAL A 29 3.34 -3.56 -6.84
N PHE A 30 2.67 -3.05 -5.82
CA PHE A 30 3.00 -3.31 -4.41
C PHE A 30 2.26 -4.54 -3.87
N MET A 31 1.18 -4.97 -4.55
CA MET A 31 0.36 -6.12 -4.20
C MET A 31 -0.44 -6.57 -5.44
N ASP A 32 -0.77 -7.85 -5.53
CA ASP A 32 -1.67 -8.36 -6.56
C ASP A 32 -3.12 -7.93 -6.30
N LEU A 33 -3.90 -7.80 -7.39
CA LEU A 33 -5.29 -7.34 -7.32
C LEU A 33 -6.18 -8.27 -6.47
N THR A 34 -5.93 -9.58 -6.53
CA THR A 34 -6.72 -10.57 -5.79
C THR A 34 -6.55 -10.38 -4.29
N SER A 35 -5.31 -10.22 -3.81
CA SER A 35 -5.02 -9.94 -2.41
C SER A 35 -5.65 -8.63 -1.93
N LEU A 36 -5.66 -7.57 -2.75
CA LEU A 36 -6.36 -6.31 -2.43
C LEU A 36 -7.87 -6.53 -2.26
N VAL A 37 -8.50 -7.31 -3.15
CA VAL A 37 -9.93 -7.63 -3.06
C VAL A 37 -10.25 -8.47 -1.84
N ILE A 38 -9.41 -9.45 -1.51
CA ILE A 38 -9.55 -10.27 -0.29
C ILE A 38 -9.46 -9.37 0.95
N ALA A 39 -8.44 -8.52 1.02
CA ALA A 39 -8.24 -7.63 2.16
C ALA A 39 -9.41 -6.62 2.34
N LYS A 40 -9.93 -6.05 1.23
CA LYS A 40 -11.14 -5.20 1.24
C LYS A 40 -12.34 -5.95 1.84
N ARG A 41 -12.57 -7.19 1.39
CA ARG A 41 -13.70 -8.01 1.85
C ARG A 41 -13.56 -8.46 3.31
N SER A 42 -12.34 -8.68 3.77
CA SER A 42 -12.03 -9.10 5.13
C SER A 42 -11.94 -7.92 6.12
N GLY A 43 -12.07 -6.67 5.66
CA GLY A 43 -11.92 -5.49 6.51
C GLY A 43 -10.51 -5.36 7.12
N ILE A 44 -9.51 -5.96 6.48
CA ILE A 44 -8.11 -5.91 6.94
C ILE A 44 -7.53 -4.56 6.54
N ARG A 45 -6.64 -4.00 7.34
CA ARG A 45 -5.86 -2.80 6.96
C ARG A 45 -4.49 -3.23 6.48
N ILE A 46 -4.03 -2.70 5.35
CA ILE A 46 -2.74 -3.03 4.76
C ILE A 46 -1.75 -1.90 5.04
N TYR A 47 -0.54 -2.27 5.43
CA TYR A 47 0.59 -1.35 5.58
C TYR A 47 1.62 -1.64 4.50
N VAL A 48 1.89 -0.66 3.64
CA VAL A 48 2.92 -0.75 2.60
C VAL A 48 4.15 0.02 3.07
N ILE A 49 5.20 -0.72 3.38
CA ILE A 49 6.50 -0.20 3.84
C ILE A 49 7.62 -0.68 2.92
N ARG A 50 8.79 -0.07 3.06
CA ARG A 50 9.99 -0.60 2.42
C ARG A 50 10.51 -1.82 3.19
N GLY A 51 10.87 -2.87 2.47
CA GLY A 51 11.31 -4.13 3.07
C GLY A 51 12.64 -4.05 3.82
N ASP A 52 13.43 -3.01 3.61
CA ASP A 52 14.71 -2.76 4.29
C ASP A 52 14.58 -1.95 5.60
N GLU A 53 13.39 -1.43 5.92
CA GLU A 53 13.14 -0.61 7.10
C GLU A 53 12.49 -1.44 8.24
N ILE A 54 13.26 -2.32 8.87
CA ILE A 54 12.74 -3.25 9.89
C ILE A 54 12.14 -2.53 11.13
N ASP A 55 12.62 -1.32 11.44
CA ASP A 55 12.09 -0.56 12.56
C ASP A 55 10.68 0.00 12.28
N GLU A 56 10.31 0.21 11.01
CA GLU A 56 8.93 0.52 10.63
C GLU A 56 7.99 -0.65 10.90
N TYR A 57 8.46 -1.89 10.67
CA TYR A 57 7.68 -3.08 11.03
C TYR A 57 7.39 -3.13 12.54
N LYS A 58 8.42 -2.96 13.39
CA LYS A 58 8.25 -2.93 14.85
C LYS A 58 7.30 -1.82 15.32
N LYS A 59 7.39 -0.64 14.69
CA LYS A 59 6.54 0.51 14.98
C LYS A 59 5.08 0.24 14.61
N ILE A 60 4.81 -0.40 13.48
CA ILE A 60 3.46 -0.81 13.09
C ILE A 60 2.89 -1.79 14.12
N CYS A 61 3.66 -2.82 14.50
CA CYS A 61 3.20 -3.82 15.46
C CYS A 61 2.90 -3.23 16.86
N SER A 62 3.66 -2.22 17.29
CA SER A 62 3.52 -1.61 18.62
C SER A 62 2.52 -0.46 18.68
N THR A 63 2.39 0.34 17.63
CA THR A 63 1.62 1.60 17.65
C THR A 63 0.50 1.67 16.62
N GLY A 64 0.47 0.75 15.65
CA GLY A 64 -0.44 0.81 14.50
C GLY A 64 -0.15 1.96 13.52
N LYS A 65 0.96 2.68 13.71
CA LYS A 65 1.37 3.83 12.88
C LYS A 65 2.51 3.43 11.95
N THR A 66 2.60 4.09 10.80
CA THR A 66 3.69 3.91 9.84
C THR A 66 4.10 5.23 9.20
N GLY A 67 5.36 5.32 8.77
CA GLY A 67 5.82 6.32 7.80
C GLY A 67 5.55 5.91 6.34
N GLY A 68 5.07 4.70 6.08
CA GLY A 68 4.69 4.20 4.76
C GLY A 68 3.30 4.65 4.29
N THR A 69 2.65 3.79 3.52
CA THR A 69 1.27 4.00 3.03
C THR A 69 0.33 3.05 3.77
N ILE A 70 -0.82 3.55 4.21
CA ILE A 70 -1.90 2.73 4.77
C ILE A 70 -3.00 2.55 3.72
N ILE A 71 -3.50 1.32 3.56
CA ILE A 71 -4.67 1.02 2.72
C ILE A 71 -5.78 0.45 3.60
N GLY A 72 -6.96 1.07 3.57
CA GLY A 72 -8.09 0.70 4.44
C GLY A 72 -9.39 1.35 4.00
#